data_AF-A0A7S1APD6-F1
#
_entry.id   AF-A0A7S1APD6-F1
#
_cell.length_a   1.000
_cell.length_b   1.000
_cell.length_c   1.000
_cell.angle_alpha   90.00
_cell.angle_beta   90.00
_cell.angle_gamma   90.00
#
_symmetry.space_group_name_H-M   'P 1'
#
loop_
_entity.id
_entity.type
_entity.pdbx_description
1 polymer ?
#
loop_
_entity_poly.entity_id
_entity_poly.type
_entity_poly.pdbx_seq_one_letter_code
_entity_poly.pdbx_strand_id
1 'polypeptide(L)'
;AGTHKFSYFDSVCVEFGQYRRLLSYVAAANVASVERICKAIESNQVMNLALQLFRMADVDRSGVLTYDDGRVRDYVSGVLRHGGVHPPAEGHIYQFYMLFDPQSRRHLDARDCM
;
A
#
# COMPACT_ATOMS: atom_id res chain seq x y z
N ALA A 1 14.55 14.36 14.09
CA ALA A 1 14.57 14.39 12.62
C ALA A 1 13.74 13.21 12.13
N GLY A 2 12.74 13.44 11.28
CA GLY A 2 11.91 12.36 10.71
C GLY A 2 12.44 11.94 9.35
N THR A 3 12.16 10.70 8.92
CA THR A 3 12.47 10.26 7.56
C THR A 3 11.68 11.09 6.57
N HIS A 4 12.37 11.86 5.72
CA HIS A 4 11.74 12.78 4.77
C HIS A 4 11.44 12.14 3.41
N LYS A 5 12.23 11.12 3.05
CA LYS A 5 12.16 10.42 1.77
C LYS A 5 12.56 8.95 1.96
N PHE A 6 11.92 8.06 1.21
CA PHE A 6 12.25 6.64 1.15
C PHE A 6 12.24 6.17 -0.30
N SER A 7 13.21 5.33 -0.69
CA SER A 7 13.25 4.71 -2.01
C SER A 7 12.83 3.26 -1.91
N TYR A 8 11.81 2.87 -2.67
CA TYR A 8 11.31 1.51 -2.76
C TYR A 8 11.88 0.85 -4.02
N PHE A 9 12.61 -0.27 -3.84
CA PHE A 9 13.29 -1.02 -4.90
C PHE A 9 14.05 -0.18 -5.95
N ASP A 10 14.63 0.95 -5.52
CA ASP A 10 15.33 1.94 -6.34
C ASP A 10 14.51 2.58 -7.48
N SER A 11 13.22 2.28 -7.59
CA SER A 11 12.34 2.73 -8.68
C SER A 11 11.27 3.72 -8.22
N VAL A 12 10.80 3.64 -6.98
CA VAL A 12 9.75 4.50 -6.44
C VAL A 12 10.29 5.36 -5.31
N CYS A 13 10.28 6.68 -5.50
CA CYS A 13 10.70 7.65 -4.49
C CYS A 13 9.49 8.23 -3.77
N VAL A 14 9.31 7.86 -2.51
CA VAL A 14 8.24 8.38 -1.66
C VAL A 14 8.77 9.57 -0.85
N GLU A 15 8.27 10.77 -1.14
CA GLU A 15 8.53 11.96 -0.33
C GLU A 15 7.39 12.21 0.65
N PHE A 16 7.59 11.83 1.92
CA PHE A 16 6.53 11.91 2.94
C PHE A 16 6.00 13.32 3.17
N GLY A 17 6.79 14.36 2.87
CA GLY A 17 6.35 15.75 2.92
C GLY A 17 5.16 16.04 1.98
N GLN A 18 5.16 15.45 0.79
CA GLN A 18 4.09 15.61 -0.21
C GLN A 18 2.77 15.02 0.27
N TYR A 19 2.84 13.91 1.00
CA TYR A 19 1.68 13.18 1.51
C TYR A 19 1.32 13.50 2.96
N ARG A 20 2.04 14.43 3.62
CA ARG A 20 1.86 14.69 5.06
C ARG A 20 0.43 15.09 5.41
N ARG A 21 -0.20 15.94 4.59
CA ARG A 21 -1.60 16.35 4.80
C ARG A 21 -2.54 15.16 4.62
N LEU A 22 -2.33 14.38 3.55
CA LEU A 22 -3.09 13.18 3.23
C LEU A 22 -3.05 12.13 4.35
N LEU A 23 -1.84 11.89 4.87
CA LEU A 23 -1.55 10.87 5.87
C LEU A 23 -1.85 11.33 7.29
N SER A 24 -2.03 12.64 7.54
CA SER A 24 -2.26 13.16 8.91
C SER A 24 -3.48 12.52 9.58
N TYR A 25 -4.59 12.38 8.86
CA TYR A 25 -5.79 11.71 9.34
C TYR A 25 -5.55 10.22 9.59
N VAL A 26 -4.89 9.53 8.65
CA VAL A 26 -4.58 8.10 8.77
C VAL A 26 -3.65 7.84 9.94
N ALA A 27 -2.65 8.70 10.14
CA ALA A 27 -1.71 8.61 11.26
C ALA A 27 -2.43 8.81 12.60
N ALA A 28 -3.32 9.79 12.70
CA ALA A 28 -4.13 10.01 13.90
C ALA A 28 -5.05 8.81 14.19
N ALA A 29 -5.72 8.26 13.17
CA ALA A 29 -6.60 7.10 13.31
C ALA A 29 -5.85 5.82 13.72
N ASN A 30 -4.55 5.73 13.43
CA ASN A 30 -3.74 4.54 13.68
C ASN A 30 -2.69 4.72 14.79
N VAL A 31 -2.66 5.85 15.52
CA VAL A 31 -1.61 6.16 16.50
C VAL A 31 -1.50 5.10 17.60
N ALA A 32 -2.64 4.57 18.05
CA ALA A 32 -2.69 3.51 19.07
C ALA A 32 -2.19 2.14 18.55
N SER A 33 -2.11 1.97 17.24
CA SER A 33 -1.69 0.72 16.58
C SER A 33 -0.23 0.72 16.14
N VAL A 34 0.51 1.82 16.29
CA VAL A 34 1.87 1.98 15.72
C VAL A 34 2.81 0.85 16.14
N GLU A 35 2.88 0.53 17.43
CA GLU A 35 3.78 -0.54 17.92
C GLU A 35 3.46 -1.90 17.27
N ARG A 36 2.17 -2.21 17.14
CA ARG A 36 1.71 -3.45 16.51
C ARG A 36 2.01 -3.48 15.02
N ILE A 37 1.81 -2.35 14.32
CA ILE A 37 2.13 -2.20 12.91
C ILE A 37 3.64 -2.39 12.68
N CYS A 38 4.49 -1.76 13.50
CA CYS A 38 5.94 -1.94 13.43
C CYS A 38 6.34 -3.40 13.60
N LYS A 39 5.84 -4.09 14.63
CA LYS A 39 6.11 -5.53 14.83
C LYS A 39 5.65 -6.39 13.66
N ALA A 40 4.51 -6.07 13.05
CA ALA A 40 4.00 -6.81 11.88
C ALA A 40 4.87 -6.61 10.63
N ILE A 41 5.45 -5.41 10.46
CA ILE A 41 6.42 -5.11 9.40
C ILE A 41 7.73 -5.86 9.66
N GLU A 42 8.30 -5.75 10.85
CA GLU A 42 9.58 -6.36 11.24
C GLU A 42 9.55 -7.89 11.17
N SER A 43 8.40 -8.50 11.43
CA SER A 43 8.20 -9.96 11.37
C SER A 43 7.81 -10.47 9.98
N ASN A 44 7.81 -9.63 8.94
CA ASN A 44 7.35 -9.93 7.58
C ASN A 44 5.89 -10.40 7.47
N GLN A 45 5.07 -10.23 8.52
CA GLN A 45 3.66 -10.62 8.48
C GLN A 45 2.88 -9.83 7.44
N VAL A 46 3.15 -8.53 7.33
CA VAL A 46 2.51 -7.66 6.33
C VAL A 46 2.86 -8.12 4.91
N MET A 47 4.13 -8.46 4.67
CA MET A 47 4.61 -8.93 3.36
C MET A 47 3.96 -10.26 2.96
N ASN A 48 3.87 -11.22 3.89
CA ASN A 48 3.22 -12.50 3.63
C ASN A 48 1.72 -12.35 3.36
N LEU A 49 1.04 -11.49 4.14
CA LEU A 49 -0.37 -11.17 3.95
C LEU A 49 -0.61 -10.49 2.60
N ALA A 50 0.22 -9.51 2.23
CA ALA A 50 0.21 -8.85 0.94
C ALA A 50 0.30 -9.86 -0.21
N LEU A 51 1.31 -10.75 -0.19
CA LEU A 51 1.47 -11.77 -1.23
C LEU A 51 0.26 -12.74 -1.31
N GLN A 52 -0.33 -13.11 -0.17
CA GLN A 52 -1.52 -13.96 -0.14
C GLN A 52 -2.74 -13.26 -0.77
N LEU A 53 -2.99 -12.01 -0.37
CA LEU A 53 -4.12 -11.23 -0.87
C LEU A 53 -3.95 -10.87 -2.36
N PHE A 54 -2.73 -10.63 -2.81
CA PHE A 54 -2.43 -10.44 -4.24
C PHE A 54 -2.88 -11.67 -5.05
N ARG A 55 -2.46 -12.86 -4.63
CA ARG A 55 -2.82 -14.12 -5.31
C ARG A 55 -4.32 -14.40 -5.30
N MET A 56 -5.03 -13.96 -4.25
CA MET A 56 -6.48 -14.06 -4.18
C MET A 56 -7.17 -13.06 -5.12
N ALA A 57 -6.59 -11.88 -5.31
CA ALA A 57 -7.11 -10.85 -6.21
C ALA A 57 -6.80 -11.14 -7.70
N ASP A 58 -5.67 -11.79 -7.99
CA ASP A 58 -5.25 -12.22 -9.34
C ASP A 58 -5.97 -13.53 -9.76
N VAL A 59 -7.29 -13.48 -9.81
CA VAL A 59 -8.16 -14.65 -10.06
C VAL A 59 -7.90 -15.28 -11.43
N ASP A 60 -7.58 -14.47 -12.43
CA ASP A 60 -7.26 -14.90 -13.80
C ASP A 60 -5.80 -15.32 -13.98
N ARG A 61 -4.96 -15.20 -12.93
CA ARG A 61 -3.51 -15.50 -12.98
C ARG A 61 -2.78 -14.70 -14.06
N SER A 62 -3.23 -13.48 -14.31
CA SER A 62 -2.58 -12.54 -15.22
C SER A 62 -1.24 -12.05 -14.67
N GLY A 63 -1.00 -12.22 -13.38
CA GLY A 63 0.20 -11.76 -12.68
C GLY A 63 0.17 -10.28 -12.34
N VAL A 64 -0.97 -9.60 -12.57
CA VAL A 64 -1.13 -8.15 -12.36
C VAL A 64 -2.52 -7.80 -11.82
N LEU A 65 -2.61 -6.70 -11.08
CA LEU A 65 -3.87 -6.10 -10.64
C LEU A 65 -4.06 -4.74 -11.29
N THR A 66 -5.28 -4.43 -11.72
CA THR A 66 -5.58 -3.11 -12.30
C THR A 66 -6.39 -2.26 -11.31
N TYR A 67 -6.31 -0.94 -11.49
CA TYR A 67 -7.17 -0.03 -10.72
C TYR A 67 -8.58 0.05 -11.32
N ASP A 68 -8.69 -0.05 -12.64
CA ASP A 68 -9.94 0.12 -13.41
C ASP A 68 -11.01 -0.94 -13.06
N ASP A 69 -10.58 -2.17 -12.74
CA ASP A 69 -11.49 -3.25 -12.29
C ASP A 69 -11.71 -3.28 -10.76
N GLY A 70 -11.12 -2.33 -10.03
CA GLY A 70 -11.21 -2.23 -8.57
C GLY A 70 -10.32 -3.20 -7.79
N ARG A 71 -9.58 -4.12 -8.44
CA ARG A 71 -8.76 -5.14 -7.75
C ARG A 71 -7.66 -4.51 -6.89
N VAL A 72 -6.98 -3.47 -7.37
CA VAL A 72 -5.97 -2.74 -6.56
C VAL A 72 -6.59 -2.14 -5.31
N ARG A 73 -7.78 -1.54 -5.41
CA ARG A 73 -8.48 -0.93 -4.26
C ARG A 73 -8.84 -1.99 -3.23
N ASP A 74 -9.42 -3.10 -3.67
CA ASP A 74 -9.87 -4.17 -2.81
C ASP A 74 -8.67 -4.87 -2.15
N TYR A 75 -7.58 -5.05 -2.90
CA TYR A 75 -6.29 -5.51 -2.40
C TYR A 75 -5.73 -4.61 -1.29
N VAL A 76 -5.54 -3.32 -1.55
CA VAL A 76 -4.98 -2.36 -0.58
C VAL A 76 -5.85 -2.29 0.68
N SER A 77 -7.17 -2.21 0.50
CA SER A 77 -8.12 -2.19 1.61
C SER A 77 -8.06 -3.47 2.43
N GLY A 78 -7.92 -4.63 1.77
CA GLY A 78 -7.73 -5.93 2.40
C GLY A 78 -6.48 -5.98 3.25
N VAL A 79 -5.31 -5.62 2.68
CA VAL A 79 -4.02 -5.63 3.40
C VAL A 79 -4.10 -4.75 4.65
N LEU A 80 -4.62 -3.52 4.52
CA LEU A 80 -4.70 -2.60 5.66
C LEU A 80 -5.66 -3.11 6.72
N ARG A 81 -6.87 -3.58 6.35
CA ARG A 81 -7.86 -4.09 7.32
C ARG A 81 -7.38 -5.36 8.01
N HIS A 82 -6.85 -6.34 7.28
CA HIS A 82 -6.29 -7.56 7.87
C HIS A 82 -5.05 -7.27 8.72
N GLY A 83 -4.27 -6.25 8.36
CA GLY A 83 -3.20 -5.69 9.18
C GLY A 83 -3.67 -4.83 10.36
N GLY A 84 -4.98 -4.71 10.61
CA GLY A 84 -5.57 -3.91 11.69
C GLY A 84 -5.32 -2.40 11.57
N VAL A 85 -5.05 -1.92 10.35
CA VAL A 85 -4.82 -0.52 10.01
C VAL A 85 -6.12 0.07 9.46
N HIS A 86 -6.54 1.21 9.99
CA HIS A 86 -7.63 1.97 9.40
C HIS A 86 -7.19 2.49 8.02
N PRO A 87 -7.87 2.09 6.93
CA PRO A 87 -7.45 2.49 5.59
C PRO A 87 -7.70 3.98 5.33
N PRO A 88 -6.93 4.60 4.41
CA PRO A 88 -7.25 5.91 3.88
C PRO A 88 -8.55 5.88 3.04
N ALA A 89 -9.10 7.06 2.73
CA ALA A 89 -10.22 7.20 1.81
C ALA A 89 -9.84 6.73 0.38
N GLU A 90 -10.83 6.28 -0.39
CA GLU A 90 -10.63 5.70 -1.74
C GLU A 90 -9.86 6.63 -2.68
N GLY A 91 -10.19 7.93 -2.69
CA GLY A 91 -9.48 8.93 -3.51
C GLY A 91 -7.99 9.07 -3.16
N HIS A 92 -7.60 8.72 -1.93
CA HIS A 92 -6.19 8.72 -1.50
C HIS A 92 -5.48 7.44 -1.94
N ILE A 93 -6.18 6.30 -2.01
CA ILE A 93 -5.62 5.04 -2.51
C ILE A 93 -5.19 5.21 -3.98
N TYR A 94 -5.96 5.93 -4.79
CA TYR A 94 -5.58 6.25 -6.17
C TYR A 94 -4.28 7.04 -6.27
N GLN A 95 -4.08 8.03 -5.39
CA GLN A 95 -2.85 8.83 -5.36
C GLN A 95 -1.62 7.98 -5.04
N PHE A 96 -1.75 7.02 -4.11
CA PHE A 96 -0.68 6.06 -3.84
C PHE A 96 -0.47 5.11 -5.00
N TYR A 97 -1.54 4.61 -5.62
CA TYR A 97 -1.44 3.76 -6.80
C TYR A 97 -0.59 4.40 -7.92
N MET A 98 -0.83 5.67 -8.25
CA MET A 98 -0.03 6.37 -9.27
C MET A 98 1.46 6.49 -8.92
N LEU A 99 1.82 6.48 -7.63
CA LEU A 99 3.21 6.51 -7.19
C LEU A 99 3.94 5.20 -7.53
N PHE A 100 3.22 4.08 -7.48
CA PHE A 100 3.75 2.74 -7.80
C PHE A 100 3.54 2.34 -9.27
N ASP A 101 2.82 3.16 -10.05
CA ASP A 101 2.73 3.06 -11.51
C ASP A 101 3.33 4.30 -12.23
N PRO A 102 4.64 4.58 -12.07
CA PRO A 102 5.26 5.78 -12.64
C PRO A 102 5.27 5.78 -14.18
N GLN A 103 5.13 4.61 -14.81
CA GLN A 103 5.12 4.46 -16.26
C GLN A 103 3.69 4.44 -16.84
N SER A 104 2.65 4.64 -16.01
CA SER A 104 1.25 4.57 -16.45
C SER A 104 0.91 3.26 -17.17
N ARG A 105 1.47 2.14 -16.70
CA ARG A 105 1.18 0.79 -17.18
C ARG A 105 -0.28 0.39 -16.91
N ARG A 106 -0.96 1.11 -16.03
CA ARG A 106 -2.33 0.89 -15.56
C ARG A 106 -2.52 -0.41 -14.79
N HIS A 107 -1.42 -0.98 -14.29
CA HIS A 107 -1.43 -2.20 -13.50
C HIS A 107 -0.25 -2.25 -12.52
N LEU A 108 -0.41 -3.01 -11.44
CA LEU A 108 0.64 -3.34 -10.49
C LEU A 108 0.90 -4.85 -10.53
N ASP A 109 2.15 -5.24 -10.61
CA ASP A 109 2.53 -6.65 -10.41
C ASP A 109 2.76 -6.95 -8.92
N ALA A 110 3.08 -8.22 -8.61
CA ALA A 110 3.29 -8.63 -7.23
C ALA A 110 4.42 -7.84 -6.54
N ARG A 111 5.46 -7.43 -7.26
CA ARG A 111 6.59 -6.66 -6.71
C ARG A 111 6.19 -5.23 -6.41
N ASP A 112 5.31 -4.63 -7.22
CA ASP A 112 4.79 -3.28 -6.96
C ASP A 112 3.80 -3.26 -5.77
N CYS A 113 3.15 -4.40 -5.48
CA CYS A 113 2.15 -4.55 -4.42
C CYS A 113 2.72 -4.91 -3.04
N MET A 114 3.95 -5.39 -2.99
CA MET A 114 4.71 -5.75 -1.79
C MET A 114 5.49 -4.55 -1.30
#